data_AF-A0A323TVE9-F1
#
_entry.id   AF-A0A323TVE9-F1
#
_cell.length_a   1.000
_cell.length_b   1.000
_cell.length_c   1.000
_cell.angle_alpha   90.00
_cell.angle_beta   90.00
_cell.angle_gamma   90.00
#
_symmetry.space_group_name_H-M   'P 1'
#
loop_
_entity.id
_entity.type
_entity.pdbx_description
1 polymer ?
#
loop_
_entity_poly.entity_id
_entity_poly.type
_entity_poly.pdbx_seq_one_letter_code
_entity_poly.pdbx_strand_id
1 'polypeptide(L)' 'MWRCKKCGEEVGLRRGILVKLNSNKETTGDDLSMYDTDYYECSHCHIHSYSDVEEIADWEED' A
#
# COMPACT_ATOMS: atom_id res chain seq x y z
N MET A 1 -12.41 0.26 -9.68
CA MET A 1 -11.02 0.12 -9.21
C MET A 1 -10.30 1.46 -9.23
N TRP A 2 -9.37 1.69 -8.30
CA TRP A 2 -8.57 2.94 -8.26
C TRP A 2 -7.41 2.87 -9.25
N ARG A 3 -7.36 3.81 -10.17
CA ARG A 3 -6.43 3.85 -11.30
C ARG A 3 -5.54 5.06 -11.21
N CYS A 4 -4.23 4.85 -11.27
CA CYS A 4 -3.24 5.89 -11.08
C CYS A 4 -3.35 6.95 -12.18
N LYS A 5 -3.52 8.21 -11.79
CA LYS A 5 -3.57 9.36 -12.70
C LYS A 5 -2.34 9.48 -13.61
N LYS A 6 -1.20 8.96 -13.16
CA LYS A 6 0.08 9.06 -13.88
C LYS A 6 0.31 7.93 -14.88
N CYS A 7 -0.08 6.70 -14.56
CA CYS A 7 0.30 5.54 -15.38
C CYS A 7 -0.83 4.55 -15.67
N GLY A 8 -2.06 4.78 -15.19
CA GLY A 8 -3.23 3.90 -15.41
C GLY A 8 -3.20 2.58 -14.64
N GLU A 9 -2.10 2.27 -13.95
CA GLU A 9 -2.00 1.06 -13.11
C GLU A 9 -2.76 1.22 -11.80
N GLU A 10 -3.03 0.10 -11.11
CA GLU A 10 -3.84 0.11 -9.89
C GLU A 10 -3.14 0.83 -8.73
N VAL A 11 -3.94 1.54 -7.94
CA VAL A 11 -3.54 2.16 -6.68
C VAL A 11 -4.12 1.37 -5.52
N GLY A 12 -3.27 1.01 -4.57
CA GLY A 12 -3.64 0.25 -3.37
C GLY A 12 -3.34 1.00 -2.08
N LEU A 13 -3.77 0.42 -0.96
CA LEU A 13 -3.41 0.87 0.37
C LEU A 13 -2.14 0.14 0.84
N ARG A 14 -1.10 0.90 1.14
CA ARG A 14 0.12 0.39 1.77
C ARG A 14 0.01 0.52 3.27
N ARG A 15 0.11 -0.60 3.96
CA ARG A 15 0.06 -0.70 5.43
C ARG A 15 1.42 -1.09 6.01
N GLY A 16 1.82 -0.41 7.08
CA GLY A 16 3.00 -0.80 7.86
C GLY A 16 2.66 -1.84 8.92
N ILE A 17 3.23 -3.05 8.82
CA ILE A 17 3.11 -4.09 9.85
C ILE A 17 4.49 -4.52 10.36
N LEU A 18 4.60 -4.75 11.67
CA LEU A 18 5.72 -5.45 12.28
C LEU A 18 5.40 -6.94 12.29
N VAL A 19 6.24 -7.75 11.66
CA VAL A 19 6.07 -9.21 11.62
C VAL A 19 7.19 -9.90 12.37
N LYS A 20 6.86 -11.04 12.98
CA LYS A 20 7.82 -11.88 13.67
C LYS A 20 8.77 -12.56 12.68
N LEU A 21 10.04 -12.68 13.09
CA LEU A 21 11.08 -13.39 12.36
C LEU A 21 11.45 -14.71 13.04
N ASN A 22 11.77 -15.72 12.24
CA ASN A 22 12.39 -16.96 12.72
C ASN A 22 13.93 -16.80 12.89
N SER A 23 14.62 -17.86 13.32
CA SER A 23 16.08 -17.86 13.47
C SER A 23 16.85 -17.66 12.16
N ASN A 24 16.20 -17.92 11.02
CA ASN A 24 16.75 -17.73 9.68
C ASN A 24 16.48 -16.31 9.14
N LYS A 25 15.82 -15.44 9.92
CA LYS A 25 15.42 -14.07 9.55
C LYS A 25 14.32 -14.01 8.47
N GLU A 26 13.51 -15.06 8.37
CA GLU A 26 12.33 -15.10 7.49
C GLU A 26 11.08 -14.74 8.29
N THR A 27 10.08 -14.16 7.62
CA THR A 27 8.81 -13.83 8.27
C THR A 27 8.04 -15.11 8.58
N THR A 28 7.44 -15.20 9.78
CA THR A 28 6.62 -16.37 10.15
C THR A 28 5.15 -16.19 9.77
N GLY A 29 4.76 -14.99 9.33
CA GLY A 29 3.36 -14.59 9.14
C GLY A 29 2.65 -14.22 10.44
N ASP A 30 3.34 -14.27 11.59
CA ASP A 30 2.79 -13.77 12.86
C ASP A 30 2.98 -12.24 12.92
N ASP A 31 1.88 -11.50 12.99
CA ASP A 31 1.89 -10.04 13.17
C ASP A 31 2.16 -9.71 14.65
N LEU A 32 3.15 -8.85 14.89
CA LEU A 32 3.51 -8.37 16.23
C LEU A 32 2.83 -7.04 16.58
N SER A 33 2.74 -6.14 15.61
CA SER A 33 2.04 -4.86 15.74
C SER A 33 1.69 -4.30 14.38
N MET A 34 0.58 -3.56 14.30
CA MET A 34 0.30 -2.68 13.16
C MET A 34 0.79 -1.27 13.49
N TYR A 35 1.33 -0.57 12.50
CA TYR A 35 1.73 0.82 12.63
C TYR A 35 0.70 1.73 11.96
N ASP A 36 0.49 2.91 12.51
CA ASP A 36 -0.48 3.91 12.02
C ASP A 36 -0.06 4.59 10.70
N THR A 37 0.91 4.04 9.97
CA THR A 37 1.43 4.62 8.73
C THR A 37 0.79 3.93 7.53
N ASP A 38 -0.51 4.20 7.35
CA ASP A 38 -1.26 3.79 6.17
C ASP A 38 -1.23 4.91 5.12
N TYR A 39 -0.94 4.58 3.87
CA TYR A 39 -0.97 5.54 2.76
C TYR A 39 -1.31 4.87 1.44
N TYR A 40 -1.87 5.63 0.50
CA TYR A 40 -2.22 5.15 -0.83
C TYR A 40 -0.98 5.18 -1.71
N GLU A 41 -0.72 4.13 -2.49
CA GLU A 41 0.45 4.03 -3.36
C GLU A 41 0.10 3.34 -4.68
N CYS A 42 0.58 3.91 -5.79
CA CYS A 42 0.51 3.26 -7.09
C CYS A 42 1.44 2.04 -7.16
N SER A 43 0.89 0.91 -7.61
CA SER A 43 1.58 -0.39 -7.74
C SER A 43 2.79 -0.37 -8.70
N HIS A 44 2.85 0.60 -9.61
CA HIS A 44 3.90 0.67 -10.63
C HIS A 44 4.85 1.86 -10.46
N CYS A 45 4.31 3.08 -10.34
CA CYS A 45 5.14 4.30 -10.33
C CYS A 45 5.38 4.88 -8.93
N HIS A 46 4.86 4.26 -7.86
CA HIS A 46 5.08 4.61 -6.45
C HIS A 46 4.77 6.06 -6.06
N ILE A 47 3.97 6.77 -6.86
CA ILE A 47 3.32 8.00 -6.39
C ILE A 47 2.38 7.62 -5.25
N HIS A 48 2.38 8.42 -4.19
CA HIS A 48 1.65 8.12 -2.97
C HIS A 48 0.96 9.36 -2.39
N SER A 49 -0.08 9.12 -1.59
CA SER A 49 -0.73 10.13 -0.75
C SER A 49 -1.03 9.55 0.62
N TYR A 50 -0.72 10.33 1.67
CA TYR A 50 -1.03 10.00 3.06
C TYR A 50 -2.43 10.46 3.47
N SER A 51 -3.07 11.32 2.67
CA SER A 51 -4.34 11.97 2.98
C SER A 51 -5.49 11.33 2.22
N ASP A 52 -5.38 11.28 0.90
CA ASP A 52 -6.51 10.96 0.03
C ASP A 52 -6.07 10.24 -1.25
N VAL A 53 -6.76 9.14 -1.57
CA VAL A 53 -6.51 8.34 -2.77
C VAL A 53 -6.81 9.14 -4.04
N GLU A 54 -7.77 10.06 -3.98
CA GLU A 54 -8.17 10.91 -5.11
C GLU A 54 -7.06 11.89 -5.53
N GLU A 55 -6.06 12.16 -4.67
CA GLU A 55 -4.89 12.98 -5.06
C GLU A 55 -4.03 12.29 -6.14
N ILE A 56 -4.02 10.97 -6.17
CA ILE A 56 -3.11 10.17 -7.03
C ILE A 56 -3.84 9.22 -7.99
N ALA A 57 -5.14 9.01 -7.80
CA ALA A 57 -5.94 8.05 -8.55
C ALA A 57 -7.33 8.59 -8.90
N ASP A 58 -7.94 8.02 -9.94
CA ASP A 58 -9.35 8.16 -10.25
C ASP A 58 -10.05 6.80 -10.10
N TRP A 59 -11.34 6.79 -9.74
CA TRP A 59 -12.14 5.57 -9.72
C TRP A 59 -12.67 5.26 -11.12
N GLU A 60 -12.35 4.07 -11.62
CA GLU A 60 -12.93 3.51 -12.85
C GLU A 60 -13.87 2.35 -12.48
N GLU A 61 -15.14 2.43 -12.85
CA GLU A 61 -16.04 1.27 -12.77
C GLU A 61 -15.58 0.22 -13.79
N ASP A 62 -15.56 -1.05 -13.36
CA ASP A 62 -15.35 -2.19 -14.27
C ASP A 62 -16.50 -2.30 -15.30
#